data_AF-A0A516KJD5-F1
#
_entry.id   AF-A0A516KJD5-F1
#
_cell.length_a   1.000
_cell.length_b   1.000
_cell.length_c   1.000
_cell.angle_alpha   90.00
_cell.angle_beta   90.00
_cell.angle_gamma   90.00
#
_symmetry.space_group_name_H-M   'P 1'
#
loop_
_entity.id
_entity.type
_entity.pdbx_description
1 polymer ?
#
loop_
_entity_poly.entity_id
_entity_poly.type
_entity_poly.pdbx_seq_one_letter_code
_entity_poly.pdbx_strand_id
1 'polypeptide(L)'
;MKNVNVGLTFLLMSAIIYGSTLISASIYSEVLAGPDGQGWITKYGVYGTAFREVGTFPVILAILLAIIGGIILCNSLRKNRGS
;
A
#
# COMPACT_ATOMS: atom_id res chain seq x y z
N MET A 1 -18.21 -19.09 -2.42
CA MET A 1 -17.46 -18.67 -1.21
C MET A 1 -15.94 -18.66 -1.38
N LYS A 2 -15.30 -19.74 -1.88
CA LYS A 2 -13.82 -19.80 -2.03
C LYS A 2 -13.21 -18.58 -2.76
N ASN A 3 -13.78 -18.15 -3.89
CA ASN A 3 -13.24 -17.03 -4.67
C ASN A 3 -13.40 -15.66 -3.99
N VAL A 4 -14.45 -15.49 -3.17
CA VAL A 4 -14.68 -14.26 -2.39
C VAL A 4 -13.66 -14.16 -1.26
N ASN A 5 -13.39 -15.27 -0.57
CA ASN A 5 -12.35 -15.31 0.46
C ASN A 5 -10.97 -14.99 -0.13
N VAL A 6 -10.66 -15.51 -1.32
CA VAL A 6 -9.39 -15.20 -2.02
C VAL A 6 -9.30 -13.70 -2.35
N GLY A 7 -10.35 -13.12 -2.95
CA GLY A 7 -10.37 -11.68 -3.24
C GLY A 7 -10.24 -10.80 -2.00
N LEU A 8 -10.91 -11.19 -0.90
CA LEU A 8 -10.84 -10.49 0.38
C LEU A 8 -9.44 -10.57 1.00
N THR A 9 -8.78 -11.73 0.93
CA THR A 9 -7.39 -11.89 1.38
C THR A 9 -6.43 -10.99 0.60
N PHE A 10 -6.59 -10.89 -0.72
CA PHE A 10 -5.78 -10.00 -1.54
C PHE A 10 -5.97 -8.52 -1.19
N LEU A 11 -7.21 -8.12 -0.91
CA LEU A 11 -7.54 -6.75 -0.49
C LEU A 11 -7.01 -6.42 0.91
N LEU A 12 -7.07 -7.36 1.85
CA LEU A 12 -6.47 -7.22 3.17
C LEU A 12 -4.95 -7.11 3.08
N MET A 13 -4.31 -7.95 2.27
CA MET A 13 -2.85 -7.90 2.07
C MET A 13 -2.40 -6.58 1.46
N SER A 14 -3.12 -6.05 0.45
CA SER A 14 -2.76 -4.74 -0.11
C SER A 14 -2.89 -3.61 0.91
N ALA A 15 -3.95 -3.62 1.73
CA ALA A 15 -4.15 -2.62 2.79
C ALA A 15 -3.03 -2.67 3.84
N ILE A 16 -2.61 -3.87 4.26
CA ILE A 16 -1.52 -4.05 5.23
C ILE A 16 -0.20 -3.52 4.65
N ILE A 17 0.11 -3.87 3.40
CA ILE A 17 1.34 -3.45 2.72
C ILE A 17 1.37 -1.93 2.53
N TYR A 18 0.24 -1.32 2.18
CA TYR A 18 0.15 0.14 2.06
C TYR A 18 0.27 0.83 3.42
N GLY A 19 -0.38 0.29 4.47
CA GLY A 19 -0.28 0.83 5.82
C GLY A 19 1.14 0.75 6.38
N SER A 20 1.84 -0.38 6.21
CA SER A 20 3.23 -0.54 6.65
C SER A 20 4.17 0.42 5.92
N THR A 21 3.89 0.70 4.64
CA THR A 21 4.60 1.70 3.86
C THR A 21 4.48 3.10 4.45
N LEU A 22 3.26 3.52 4.79
CA LEU A 22 3.01 4.82 5.41
C LEU A 22 3.70 4.95 6.77
N ILE A 23 3.65 3.89 7.59
CA ILE A 23 4.36 3.85 8.88
C ILE A 23 5.86 4.00 8.65
N SER A 24 6.43 3.23 7.72
CA SER A 24 7.87 3.28 7.42
C SER A 24 8.30 4.66 6.88
N ALA A 25 7.52 5.25 5.98
CA ALA A 25 7.79 6.61 5.48
C ALA A 25 7.71 7.66 6.59
N SER A 26 6.81 7.49 7.55
CA SER A 26 6.69 8.38 8.71
C SER A 26 7.91 8.29 9.63
N ILE A 27 8.36 7.08 9.96
CA ILE A 27 9.57 6.86 10.78
C ILE A 27 10.81 7.40 10.08
N TYR A 28 10.96 7.12 8.78
CA TYR A 28 12.12 7.59 8.02
C TYR A 28 12.17 9.13 7.97
N SER A 29 11.00 9.77 7.89
CA SER A 29 10.91 11.23 7.91
C SER A 29 11.24 11.84 9.27
N GLU A 30 10.85 11.17 10.35
CA GLU A 30 11.22 11.58 11.71
C GLU A 30 12.73 11.48 11.94
N VAL A 31 13.37 10.40 11.47
CA VAL A 31 14.83 10.23 11.53
C VAL A 31 15.56 11.34 10.76
N LEU A 32 15.04 11.77 9.61
CA LEU A 32 15.63 12.90 8.86
C LEU A 32 15.33 14.28 9.47
N ALA A 33 14.27 14.41 10.27
CA ALA A 33 13.88 15.67 10.92
C ALA A 33 14.50 15.85 12.33
N GLY A 34 15.15 14.82 12.89
CA GLY A 34 15.75 14.85 14.22
C GLY A 34 16.99 15.75 14.33
N PRO A 35 17.55 15.92 15.55
CA PRO A 35 18.65 16.85 15.85
C PRO A 35 19.94 16.60 15.06
N ASP A 36 20.17 15.35 14.64
CA ASP A 36 21.29 14.91 13.81
C ASP A 36 20.93 14.79 12.32
N GLY A 37 19.66 15.01 11.97
CA GLY A 37 19.14 15.02 10.61
C GLY A 37 19.39 16.37 9.92
N GLN A 38 19.47 16.38 8.59
CA GLN A 38 19.78 17.58 7.78
C GLN A 38 18.71 18.71 7.83
N GLY A 39 17.81 18.69 8.82
CA GLY A 39 16.67 19.60 8.94
C GLY A 39 15.52 19.23 8.01
N TRP A 40 14.32 19.76 8.31
CA TRP A 40 13.11 19.59 7.51
C TRP A 40 13.25 20.28 6.15
N ILE A 41 14.03 19.68 5.25
CA ILE A 41 14.12 20.07 3.85
C ILE A 41 12.97 19.35 3.14
N THR A 42 12.06 20.08 2.49
CA THR A 42 10.86 19.53 1.81
C THR A 42 11.19 18.41 0.80
N LYS A 43 12.41 18.43 0.24
CA LYS A 43 12.96 17.40 -0.64
C LYS A 43 13.13 16.04 0.06
N TYR A 44 13.37 16.05 1.37
CA TYR A 44 13.68 14.90 2.20
C TYR A 44 12.56 14.45 3.16
N GLY A 45 11.41 15.14 3.14
CA GLY A 45 10.25 14.82 3.98
C GLY A 45 9.44 13.62 3.49
N VAL A 46 8.37 13.29 4.22
CA VAL A 46 7.48 12.12 4.01
C VAL A 46 7.14 11.88 2.55
N TYR A 47 6.75 12.94 1.83
CA TYR A 47 6.31 12.87 0.44
C TYR A 47 7.43 12.97 -0.61
N GLY A 48 8.64 13.38 -0.23
CA GLY A 48 9.75 13.70 -1.15
C GLY A 48 10.70 12.52 -1.41
N THR A 49 11.27 11.95 -0.36
CA THR A 49 12.20 10.80 -0.44
C THR A 49 11.71 9.59 0.34
N ALA A 50 11.12 9.75 1.52
CA ALA A 50 10.75 8.61 2.36
C ALA A 50 9.70 7.70 1.69
N PHE A 51 8.64 8.27 1.12
CA PHE A 51 7.68 7.50 0.34
C PHE A 51 8.28 6.97 -0.97
N ARG A 52 9.25 7.69 -1.55
CA ARG A 52 9.85 7.34 -2.84
C ARG A 52 10.91 6.23 -2.73
N GLU A 53 11.69 6.19 -1.67
CA GLU A 53 12.70 5.16 -1.46
C GLU A 53 12.12 3.96 -0.73
N VAL A 54 11.36 4.19 0.34
CA VAL A 54 10.88 3.11 1.22
C VAL A 54 9.50 2.63 0.81
N GLY A 55 8.71 3.50 0.17
CA GLY A 55 7.32 3.23 -0.14
C GLY A 55 6.98 2.83 -1.56
N THR A 56 7.81 3.15 -2.55
CA THR A 56 7.48 2.91 -3.97
C THR A 56 7.21 1.43 -4.26
N PHE A 57 8.11 0.53 -3.82
CA PHE A 57 7.97 -0.90 -4.05
C PHE A 57 6.70 -1.49 -3.40
N PRO A 58 6.49 -1.33 -2.07
CA PRO A 58 5.30 -1.88 -1.43
C PRO A 58 3.99 -1.22 -1.90
N VAL A 59 3.98 0.08 -2.26
CA VAL A 59 2.79 0.73 -2.84
C VAL A 59 2.44 0.15 -4.20
N ILE A 60 3.43 -0.06 -5.08
CA ILE A 60 3.19 -0.73 -6.38
C ILE A 60 2.59 -2.12 -6.15
N LEU A 61 3.16 -2.88 -5.20
CA LEU A 61 2.67 -4.21 -4.86
C LEU A 61 1.23 -4.16 -4.34
N ALA A 62 0.90 -3.21 -3.46
CA ALA A 62 -0.45 -3.01 -2.95
C ALA A 62 -1.45 -2.67 -4.06
N ILE A 63 -1.09 -1.80 -5.01
CA ILE A 63 -1.94 -1.46 -6.15
C ILE A 63 -2.21 -2.69 -7.02
N LEU A 64 -1.17 -3.47 -7.34
CA LEU A 64 -1.32 -4.70 -8.14
C LEU A 64 -2.24 -5.72 -7.45
N LEU A 65 -2.04 -5.95 -6.15
CA LEU A 65 -2.87 -6.85 -5.35
C LEU A 65 -4.32 -6.37 -5.27
N ALA A 66 -4.54 -5.05 -5.15
CA ALA A 66 -5.88 -4.46 -5.13
C ALA A 66 -6.60 -4.64 -6.48
N ILE A 67 -5.90 -4.42 -7.60
CA ILE A 67 -6.47 -4.64 -8.95
C ILE A 67 -6.84 -6.11 -9.14
N ILE A 68 -5.93 -7.04 -8.81
CA ILE A 68 -6.17 -8.48 -8.94
C ILE A 68 -7.35 -8.91 -8.06
N GLY A 69 -7.36 -8.49 -6.79
CA GLY A 69 -8.45 -8.76 -5.85
C GLY A 69 -9.80 -8.22 -6.36
N GLY A 70 -9.81 -6.99 -6.88
CA GLY A 70 -10.98 -6.35 -7.46
C GLY A 70 -11.52 -7.08 -8.69
N ILE A 71 -10.65 -7.52 -9.61
CA ILE A 71 -11.07 -8.31 -10.79
C ILE A 71 -11.71 -9.63 -10.37
N ILE A 72 -11.10 -10.35 -9.41
CA ILE A 72 -11.63 -11.61 -8.89
C ILE A 72 -13.00 -11.38 -8.24
N LEU A 73 -13.13 -10.33 -7.42
CA LEU A 73 -14.38 -9.98 -6.75
C LEU A 73 -15.47 -9.63 -7.78
N CYS A 74 -15.19 -8.75 -8.74
CA CYS A 74 -16.12 -8.35 -9.79
C CYS A 74 -16.60 -9.52 -10.63
N ASN A 75 -15.69 -10.40 -11.05
CA ASN A 75 -16.03 -11.61 -11.81
C ASN A 75 -16.88 -12.57 -10.95
N SER A 76 -16.56 -12.71 -9.66
CA SER A 76 -17.35 -13.53 -8.75
C SER A 76 -18.77 -12.97 -8.57
N LEU A 77 -18.93 -11.66 -8.43
CA LEU A 77 -20.23 -11.02 -8.29
C LEU A 77 -21.07 -11.12 -9.57
N ARG A 78 -20.46 -10.95 -10.75
CA ARG A 78 -21.14 -11.14 -12.04
C ARG A 78 -21.62 -12.57 -12.24
N LYS A 79 -20.77 -13.57 -11.95
CA LYS A 79 -21.13 -14.98 -12.07
C LYS A 79 -22.28 -15.36 -11.13
N ASN A 80 -22.33 -14.78 -9.93
CA ASN A 80 -23.38 -15.08 -8.95
C ASN A 80 -24.73 -14.38 -9.22
N ARG A 81 -24.77 -13.35 -10.07
CA ARG A 81 -26.01 -12.66 -10.49
C ARG A 81 -26.64 -13.23 -11.76
N GLY A 82 -25.91 -14.04 -12.52
CA GLY A 82 -26.39 -14.68 -13.76
C GLY A 82 -26.82 -16.14 -13.60
N SER A 83 -26.97 -16.62 -12.35
CA SER A 83 -27.51 -17.92 -11.97
C SER A 83 -28.75 -17.70 -11.10
#